data_AF-A0A371HGX7-F1
#
_entry.id   AF-A0A371HGX7-F1
#
_cell.length_a   1.000
_cell.length_b   1.000
_cell.length_c   1.000
_cell.angle_alpha   90.00
_cell.angle_beta   90.00
_cell.angle_gamma   90.00
#
_symmetry.space_group_name_H-M   'P 1'
#
loop_
_entity.id
_entity.type
_entity.pdbx_description
1 polymer ?
#
loop_
_entity_poly.entity_id
_entity_poly.type
_entity_poly.pdbx_seq_one_letter_code
_entity_poly.pdbx_strand_id
1 'polypeptide(L)'
;MDPPEFRPLQPGQMENNDRTLKELATPDVVYQPWCIQYPQLESAQTYELKSGLIHLLSKFHGLAGEDPHKHLKEFHVVCSKMRP
;
A
#
# COMPACT_ATOMS: atom_id res chain seq x y z
N MET A 1 28.93 23.71 39.52
CA MET A 1 28.27 22.83 38.53
C MET A 1 26.82 22.74 38.96
N ASP A 2 25.99 23.63 38.45
CA ASP A 2 24.54 23.53 38.60
C ASP A 2 24.01 22.47 37.61
N PRO A 3 22.95 21.71 37.96
CA PRO A 3 22.32 20.78 37.04
C PRO A 3 21.68 21.57 35.87
N PRO A 4 21.66 21.04 34.64
CA PRO A 4 20.96 21.71 33.55
C PRO A 4 19.45 21.70 33.84
N GLU A 5 18.85 22.89 33.87
CA GLU A 5 17.40 23.06 33.97
C GLU A 5 16.69 22.28 32.87
N PHE A 6 15.82 21.35 33.27
CA PHE A 6 14.87 20.69 32.38
C PHE A 6 13.84 21.73 31.91
N ARG A 7 14.14 22.40 30.79
CA ARG A 7 13.11 23.11 30.03
C ARG A 7 12.14 22.08 29.48
N PRO A 8 10.83 22.15 29.79
CA PRO A 8 9.85 21.35 29.08
C PRO A 8 9.96 21.74 27.60
N LEU A 9 10.20 20.75 26.73
CA LEU A 9 10.00 20.93 25.30
C LEU A 9 8.54 21.35 25.14
N GLN A 10 8.32 22.62 24.82
CA GLN A 10 7.03 23.15 24.41
C GLN A 10 6.46 22.15 23.39
N PRO A 11 5.25 21.60 23.59
CA PRO A 11 4.59 20.85 22.54
C PRO A 11 4.39 21.84 21.40
N GLY A 12 5.28 21.81 20.41
CA GLY A 12 5.06 22.48 19.14
C GLY A 12 3.72 21.96 18.65
N GLN A 13 2.72 22.84 18.72
CA GLN A 13 1.37 22.71 18.18
C GLN A 13 1.05 21.27 17.76
N MET A 14 0.57 20.43 18.69
CA MET A 14 -0.19 19.25 18.27
C MET A 14 -1.36 19.83 17.47
N GLU A 15 -1.25 19.78 16.14
CA GLU A 15 -2.38 20.02 15.26
C GLU A 15 -3.49 19.16 15.81
N ASN A 16 -4.47 19.86 16.36
CA ASN A 16 -5.63 19.30 16.98
C ASN A 16 -6.24 18.33 15.95
N ASN A 17 -6.13 17.04 16.25
CA ASN A 17 -6.69 15.97 15.45
C ASN A 17 -8.16 15.74 15.88
N ASP A 18 -8.96 16.79 16.11
CA ASP A 18 -10.41 16.67 16.38
C ASP A 18 -11.20 16.32 15.11
N ARG A 19 -10.59 15.54 14.22
CA ARG A 19 -11.28 14.91 13.10
C ARG A 19 -12.19 13.84 13.68
N THR A 20 -13.50 14.03 13.50
CA THR A 20 -14.51 13.05 13.90
C THR A 20 -14.27 11.72 13.18
N LEU A 21 -14.70 10.61 13.78
CA LEU A 21 -14.57 9.26 13.16
C LEU A 21 -15.10 9.23 11.73
N LYS A 22 -16.12 10.05 11.43
CA LYS A 22 -16.69 10.24 10.11
C LYS A 22 -15.72 10.91 9.13
N GLU A 23 -14.95 11.90 9.57
CA GLU A 23 -13.91 12.55 8.77
C GLU A 23 -12.69 11.65 8.55
N LEU A 24 -12.37 10.80 9.52
CA LEU A 24 -11.34 9.74 9.37
C LEU A 24 -11.77 8.66 8.38
N ALA A 25 -13.07 8.37 8.30
CA ALA A 25 -13.63 7.40 7.38
C ALA A 25 -13.94 7.99 6.00
N THR A 26 -13.93 9.32 5.85
CA THR A 26 -13.98 9.98 4.55
C THR A 26 -12.65 9.68 3.85
N PRO A 27 -12.65 8.91 2.75
CA PRO A 27 -11.44 8.74 1.97
C PRO A 27 -10.96 10.11 1.53
N ASP A 28 -9.70 10.46 1.80
CA ASP A 28 -9.09 11.66 1.25
C ASP A 28 -9.22 11.56 -0.28
N VAL A 29 -10.14 12.34 -0.85
CA VAL A 29 -10.54 12.24 -2.25
C VAL A 29 -9.43 12.74 -3.18
N VAL A 30 -8.32 13.22 -2.61
CA VAL A 30 -7.00 13.13 -3.23
C VAL A 30 -6.59 11.66 -3.29
N TYR A 31 -7.35 10.91 -4.09
CA TYR A 31 -7.00 9.59 -4.56
C TYR A 31 -5.54 9.67 -4.97
N GLN A 32 -4.64 9.12 -4.15
CA GLN A 32 -3.25 8.99 -4.57
C GLN A 32 -3.31 8.32 -5.93
N PRO A 33 -2.83 8.98 -7.00
CA PRO A 33 -3.04 8.51 -8.36
C PRO A 33 -2.33 7.18 -8.45
N TRP A 34 -3.11 6.11 -8.26
CA TRP A 34 -2.73 4.72 -8.13
C TRP A 34 -1.38 4.53 -7.40
N CYS A 35 -1.35 3.85 -6.25
CA CYS A 35 -0.09 3.32 -5.68
C CYS A 35 0.74 2.46 -6.68
N ILE A 36 0.20 2.24 -7.88
CA ILE A 36 0.78 1.65 -9.06
C ILE A 36 1.18 2.77 -10.03
N GLN A 37 2.47 3.08 -10.06
CA GLN A 37 3.05 3.88 -11.14
C GLN A 37 3.23 2.98 -12.37
N TYR A 38 2.49 3.26 -13.45
CA TYR A 38 2.73 2.60 -14.72
C TYR A 38 4.02 3.16 -15.34
N PRO A 39 4.95 2.31 -15.80
CA PRO A 39 6.11 2.79 -16.54
C PRO A 39 5.66 3.44 -17.84
N GLN A 40 6.34 4.52 -18.25
CA GLN A 40 6.11 5.14 -19.55
C GLN A 40 6.52 4.14 -20.62
N LEU A 41 5.53 3.66 -21.36
CA LEU A 41 5.72 2.67 -22.41
C LEU A 41 5.85 3.35 -23.76
N GLU A 42 6.77 2.82 -24.56
CA GLU A 42 6.75 3.05 -26.00
C GLU A 42 5.35 2.68 -26.52
N SER A 43 4.69 3.62 -27.20
CA SER A 43 3.30 3.47 -27.67
C SER A 43 3.08 2.29 -28.63
N ALA A 44 4.17 1.66 -29.09
CA ALA A 44 4.18 0.45 -29.91
C ALA A 44 4.13 -0.87 -29.11
N GLN A 45 4.28 -0.84 -27.78
CA GLN A 45 4.31 -2.05 -26.98
C GLN A 45 2.88 -2.50 -26.62
N THR A 46 2.41 -3.55 -27.28
CA THR A 46 1.18 -4.24 -26.88
C THR A 46 1.49 -5.20 -25.72
N TYR A 47 0.74 -5.09 -24.63
CA TYR A 47 0.78 -6.08 -23.54
C TYR A 47 -0.16 -7.22 -23.85
N GLU A 48 0.38 -8.43 -23.87
CA GLU A 48 -0.42 -9.65 -23.94
C GLU A 48 -0.40 -10.35 -22.58
N LEU A 49 -1.59 -10.61 -22.03
CA LEU A 49 -1.72 -11.46 -20.87
C LEU A 49 -1.54 -12.92 -21.32
N LYS A 50 -0.43 -13.53 -20.92
CA LYS A 50 -0.20 -14.97 -21.12
C LYS A 50 -1.19 -15.75 -20.26
N SER A 51 -2.31 -16.18 -20.84
CA SER A 51 -3.36 -16.93 -20.14
C SER A 51 -2.83 -18.23 -19.50
N GLY A 52 -1.83 -18.83 -20.14
CA GLY A 52 -1.06 -19.95 -19.61
C GLY A 52 -0.28 -19.65 -18.33
N LEU A 53 -0.21 -18.41 -17.83
CA LEU A 53 0.37 -18.08 -16.53
C LEU A 53 -0.69 -17.80 -15.45
N ILE A 54 -1.95 -17.57 -15.83
CA ILE A 54 -3.05 -17.27 -14.90
C ILE A 54 -3.25 -18.43 -13.92
N HIS A 55 -3.03 -19.68 -14.36
CA HIS A 55 -3.18 -20.86 -13.51
C HIS A 55 -2.13 -20.95 -12.39
N LEU A 56 -1.00 -20.23 -12.52
CA LEU A 56 0.05 -20.19 -11.50
C LEU A 56 -0.23 -19.18 -10.40
N LEU A 57 -1.11 -18.21 -10.65
CA LEU A 57 -1.48 -17.20 -9.68
C LEU A 57 -2.25 -17.85 -8.52
N SER A 58 -1.82 -17.56 -7.29
CA SER A 58 -2.57 -17.94 -6.10
C SER A 58 -3.98 -17.35 -6.16
N LYS A 59 -4.98 -18.11 -5.71
CA LYS A 59 -6.38 -17.65 -5.61
C LYS A 59 -6.68 -17.24 -4.17
N PHE A 60 -7.45 -16.16 -4.02
CA PHE A 60 -7.97 -15.70 -2.74
C PHE A 60 -9.49 -15.71 -2.81
N HIS A 61 -10.15 -16.39 -1.87
CA HIS A 61 -11.60 -16.56 -1.87
C HIS A 61 -12.28 -15.70 -0.79
N GLY A 62 -11.51 -15.05 0.08
CA GLY A 62 -12.01 -14.23 1.18
C GLY A 62 -12.61 -15.05 2.32
N LEU A 63 -12.19 -16.31 2.48
CA LEU A 63 -12.69 -17.17 3.56
C LEU A 63 -12.07 -16.77 4.90
N ALA A 64 -12.80 -17.03 6.00
CA ALA A 64 -12.37 -16.64 7.36
C ALA A 64 -11.02 -17.26 7.83
N GLY A 65 -10.48 -18.25 7.11
CA GLY A 65 -9.17 -18.84 7.37
C GLY A 65 -8.06 -18.43 6.38
N GLU A 66 -8.38 -17.61 5.38
CA GLU A 66 -7.38 -17.10 4.44
C GLU A 66 -6.78 -15.79 4.97
N ASP A 67 -5.45 -15.71 5.04
CA ASP A 67 -4.75 -14.50 5.45
C ASP A 67 -4.42 -13.62 4.22
N PRO A 68 -4.97 -12.39 4.12
CA PRO A 68 -4.71 -11.51 2.99
C PRO A 68 -3.23 -11.17 2.80
N HIS A 69 -2.48 -11.01 3.90
CA HIS A 69 -1.07 -10.62 3.84
C HIS A 69 -0.19 -11.75 3.28
N LYS A 70 -0.44 -12.99 3.72
CA LYS A 70 0.20 -14.19 3.21
C LYS A 70 -0.11 -14.36 1.73
N HIS A 71 -1.37 -14.18 1.33
CA HIS A 71 -1.75 -14.27 -0.08
C HIS A 71 -0.99 -13.26 -0.95
N LEU A 72 -0.88 -12.01 -0.52
CA LEU A 72 -0.12 -10.98 -1.25
C LEU A 72 1.37 -11.33 -1.38
N LYS A 73 1.97 -11.90 -0.33
CA LYS A 73 3.38 -12.35 -0.37
C LYS A 73 3.57 -13.50 -1.36
N GLU A 74 2.68 -14.50 -1.33
CA GLU A 74 2.73 -15.64 -2.27
C GLU A 74 2.55 -15.18 -3.71
N PHE A 75 1.57 -14.30 -3.96
CA PHE A 75 1.35 -13.69 -5.27
C PHE A 75 2.61 -12.98 -5.79
N HIS A 76 3.24 -12.14 -4.95
CA HIS A 76 4.47 -11.44 -5.31
C HIS A 76 5.59 -12.42 -5.71
N VAL A 77 5.82 -13.46 -4.90
CA VAL A 77 6.85 -14.47 -5.18
C VAL A 77 6.61 -15.15 -6.52
N VAL A 78 5.36 -15.53 -6.81
CA VAL A 78 4.99 -16.17 -8.09
C VAL A 78 5.26 -15.23 -9.26
N CYS A 79 4.79 -13.98 -9.18
CA CYS A 79 4.98 -12.98 -10.22
C CYS A 79 6.47 -12.67 -10.46
N SER A 80 7.29 -12.58 -9.41
CA SER A 80 8.74 -12.36 -9.54
C SER A 80 9.50 -13.51 -10.22
N LYS A 81 8.93 -14.72 -10.24
CA LYS A 81 9.51 -15.88 -10.94
C LYS A 81 9.07 -15.96 -12.40
N MET A 82 8.04 -15.21 -12.80
CA MET A 82 7.62 -15.12 -14.19
C MET A 82 8.63 -14.23 -14.94
N ARG A 83 9.32 -14.80 -15.92
CA ARG A 83 10.13 -13.99 -16.85
C ARG A 83 9.19 -13.27 -17.84
N PRO A 84 9.42 -11.98 -18.13
CA PRO A 84 8.70 -11.24 -19.17
C PRO A 84 8.67 -11.99 -20.51
#